data_AF-A0A6A3CZP5-F1
#
_entry.id   AF-A0A6A3CZP5-F1
#
_cell.length_a   1.000
_cell.length_b   1.000
_cell.length_c   1.000
_cell.angle_alpha   90.00
_cell.angle_beta   90.00
_cell.angle_gamma   90.00
#
_symmetry.space_group_name_H-M   'P 1'
#
loop_
_entity.id
_entity.type
_entity.pdbx_description
1 polymer ?
#
loop_
_entity_poly.entity_id
_entity_poly.type
_entity_poly.pdbx_seq_one_letter_code
_entity_poly.pdbx_strand_id
1 'polypeptide(L)'
;MRKLYRKLVLIQNPLTSVRKNVNLHSGRVFSDRKWIIPFLACLLVSVTLFFSAIFWLNNTPYSGDQLPFDIISFARAEESSGYFVESDLKKSFNTSGYANMKAPRLAYLISGTKGDSHRMMRTLQAVYHPRNQYVLHLDLEAPPRERLELSNMVKIDPTFREVENVRVMAQSNLVTYKGPTMIACTLQAIAILLKESLEWDWFLNLSASDYPLVTQDDLLHVFSNLSRDLNFIAHTQIAGWKLSSRAKPIIVDPGLYLSKKSDIAWTTQRRSLPTSFKLYTGFYSYSLSLILST
;
A
#
# COMPACT_ATOMS: atom_id res chain seq x y z
N MET A 1 51.02 22.35 53.79
CA MET A 1 50.71 23.27 54.91
C MET A 1 49.20 23.41 55.01
N ARG A 2 48.62 22.81 56.07
CA ARG A 2 47.20 22.79 56.48
C ARG A 2 46.24 22.13 55.49
N LYS A 3 45.41 21.14 55.81
CA LYS A 3 45.06 20.34 57.00
C LYS A 3 44.24 19.18 56.36
N LEU A 4 44.60 17.90 56.44
CA LEU A 4 44.45 17.02 57.61
C LEU A 4 43.12 17.27 58.35
N TYR A 5 42.08 16.52 58.03
CA TYR A 5 41.57 15.42 58.87
C TYR A 5 40.11 15.04 58.55
N ARG A 6 39.86 13.71 58.58
CA ARG A 6 38.59 13.03 58.92
C ARG A 6 37.43 13.25 57.91
N LYS A 7 36.96 12.23 57.22
CA LYS A 7 36.52 10.94 57.77
C LYS A 7 36.74 9.81 56.76
N LEU A 8 37.79 9.05 57.02
CA LEU A 8 37.76 7.60 56.91
C LEU A 8 36.85 7.07 58.03
N VAL A 9 35.76 6.39 57.65
CA VAL A 9 35.21 5.23 58.36
C VAL A 9 34.72 4.31 57.23
N LEU A 10 35.58 3.43 56.69
CA LEU A 10 35.62 2.00 57.02
C LEU A 10 34.20 1.40 56.96
N ILE A 11 33.83 0.79 55.83
CA ILE A 11 33.96 -0.67 55.61
C ILE A 11 33.42 -1.44 56.82
N GLN A 12 32.16 -1.88 56.72
CA GLN A 12 31.74 -3.14 57.32
C GLN A 12 30.44 -3.65 56.66
N ASN A 13 30.59 -4.52 55.65
CA ASN A 13 29.68 -5.67 55.46
C ASN A 13 30.16 -6.76 56.45
N PRO A 14 29.35 -7.75 56.92
CA PRO A 14 28.37 -8.49 56.11
C PRO A 14 27.13 -9.11 56.85
N LEU A 15 26.23 -9.66 56.03
CA LEU A 15 25.34 -10.82 56.30
C LEU A 15 24.34 -10.78 57.48
N THR A 16 23.05 -10.64 57.15
CA THR A 16 22.00 -11.68 57.27
C THR A 16 20.62 -11.02 57.39
N SER A 17 19.66 -11.48 56.58
CA SER A 17 18.24 -11.66 56.94
C SER A 17 17.36 -11.58 55.68
N VAL A 18 16.97 -12.77 55.24
CA VAL A 18 15.89 -13.03 54.26
C VAL A 18 14.59 -12.41 54.79
N ARG A 19 13.96 -11.51 54.03
CA ARG A 19 12.56 -11.15 54.28
C ARG A 19 11.77 -10.85 53.00
N LYS A 20 10.99 -11.86 52.61
CA LYS A 20 9.61 -11.84 52.09
C LYS A 20 9.22 -10.76 51.08
N ASN A 21 8.91 -11.24 49.87
CA ASN A 21 7.87 -10.73 48.97
C ASN A 21 6.68 -10.14 49.73
N VAL A 22 6.37 -8.87 49.50
CA VAL A 22 4.99 -8.36 49.45
C VAL A 22 4.94 -7.26 48.38
N ASN A 23 4.41 -7.63 47.20
CA ASN A 23 3.90 -6.68 46.22
C ASN A 23 2.70 -5.97 46.84
N LEU A 24 2.86 -4.71 47.23
CA LEU A 24 1.73 -3.82 47.47
C LEU A 24 1.34 -3.17 46.14
N HIS A 25 0.44 -3.84 45.42
CA HIS A 25 -0.40 -3.17 44.43
C HIS A 25 -1.18 -2.08 45.17
N SER A 26 -0.73 -0.84 45.04
CA SER A 26 -1.56 0.32 45.31
C SER A 26 -2.60 0.38 44.19
N GLY A 27 -3.77 -0.21 44.44
CA GLY A 27 -4.96 -0.04 43.63
C GLY A 27 -5.38 1.42 43.68
N ARG A 28 -4.85 2.23 42.76
CA ARG A 28 -5.51 3.48 42.37
C ARG A 28 -6.80 3.09 41.68
N VAL A 29 -7.90 3.18 42.43
CA VAL A 29 -9.25 3.23 41.89
C VAL A 29 -9.31 4.44 40.98
N PHE A 30 -9.16 4.21 39.67
CA PHE A 30 -9.38 5.19 38.62
C PHE A 30 -10.88 5.51 38.57
N SER A 31 -11.35 6.39 39.45
CA SER A 31 -12.66 7.03 39.31
C SER A 31 -12.55 8.19 38.32
N ASP A 32 -12.22 7.90 37.07
CA ASP A 32 -12.31 8.87 35.98
C ASP A 32 -13.75 8.91 35.47
N ARG A 33 -14.60 9.69 36.15
CA ARG A 33 -16.01 9.92 35.80
C ARG A 33 -16.23 10.48 34.38
N LYS A 34 -15.16 10.90 33.69
CA LYS A 34 -15.20 11.51 32.35
C LYS A 34 -15.58 10.51 31.25
N TRP A 35 -15.30 9.22 31.43
CA TRP A 35 -15.63 8.19 30.44
C TRP A 35 -16.97 7.50 30.70
N ILE A 36 -17.58 7.74 31.86
CA ILE A 36 -18.87 7.15 32.22
C ILE A 36 -19.98 7.68 31.30
N ILE A 37 -19.94 8.96 30.94
CA ILE A 37 -20.94 9.60 30.08
C ILE A 37 -20.93 9.02 28.66
N PRO A 38 -19.80 8.96 27.92
CA PRO A 38 -19.78 8.36 26.59
C PRO A 38 -20.07 6.85 26.62
N PHE A 39 -19.65 6.14 27.68
CA PHE A 39 -19.98 4.73 27.85
C PHE A 39 -21.48 4.49 28.05
N LEU A 40 -22.13 5.27 28.93
CA LEU A 40 -23.58 5.18 29.14
C LEU A 40 -24.37 5.58 27.89
N ALA A 41 -23.93 6.59 27.15
CA ALA A 41 -24.57 6.98 25.88
C ALA A 41 -24.49 5.86 24.85
N CYS A 42 -23.33 5.22 24.71
CA CYS A 42 -23.14 4.09 23.79
C CYS A 42 -23.96 2.86 24.23
N LEU A 43 -24.03 2.59 25.54
CA LEU A 43 -24.85 1.51 26.10
C LEU A 43 -26.34 1.75 25.82
N LEU A 44 -26.83 2.98 25.97
CA LEU A 44 -28.22 3.33 25.71
C LEU A 44 -28.59 3.14 24.22
N VAL A 45 -27.71 3.56 23.31
CA VAL A 45 -27.89 3.34 21.87
C VAL A 45 -27.89 1.83 21.55
N SER A 46 -26.97 1.06 22.09
CA SER A 46 -26.92 -0.40 21.88
C SER A 46 -28.20 -1.10 22.39
N VAL A 47 -28.67 -0.74 23.58
CA VAL A 47 -29.89 -1.30 24.16
C VAL A 47 -31.13 -0.93 23.34
N THR A 48 -31.23 0.30 22.84
CA THR A 48 -32.35 0.69 21.96
C THR A 48 -32.35 -0.05 20.63
N LEU A 49 -31.19 -0.30 20.03
CA LEU A 49 -31.05 -1.13 18.82
C LEU A 49 -31.39 -2.60 19.08
N PHE A 50 -31.03 -3.12 20.26
CA PHE A 50 -31.34 -4.49 20.63
C PHE A 50 -32.84 -4.69 20.84
N PHE A 51 -33.51 -3.76 21.53
CA PHE A 51 -34.95 -3.81 21.71
C PHE A 51 -35.72 -3.55 20.41
N SER A 52 -35.22 -2.71 19.50
CA SER A 52 -35.84 -2.53 18.19
C SER A 52 -35.71 -3.77 17.31
N ALA A 53 -34.57 -4.49 17.37
CA ALA A 53 -34.39 -5.76 16.68
C ALA A 53 -35.32 -6.86 17.22
N ILE A 54 -35.49 -6.94 18.55
CA ILE A 54 -36.44 -7.89 19.17
C ILE A 54 -37.89 -7.52 18.81
N PHE A 55 -38.23 -6.22 18.82
CA PHE A 55 -39.55 -5.76 18.42
C PHE A 55 -39.82 -6.01 16.93
N TRP A 56 -38.79 -5.90 16.08
CA TRP A 56 -38.89 -6.25 14.65
C TRP A 56 -39.08 -7.75 14.44
N LEU A 57 -38.39 -8.59 15.23
CA LEU A 57 -38.50 -10.04 15.16
C LEU A 57 -39.83 -10.57 15.70
N ASN A 58 -40.42 -9.89 16.70
CA ASN A 58 -41.66 -10.32 17.35
C ASN A 58 -42.94 -9.81 16.64
N ASN A 59 -42.83 -8.88 15.69
CA ASN A 59 -43.97 -8.34 14.94
C ASN A 59 -44.08 -8.84 13.50
N THR A 60 -43.27 -9.82 13.07
CA THR A 60 -43.48 -10.47 11.77
C THR A 60 -44.63 -11.48 11.91
N PRO A 61 -45.75 -11.31 11.17
CA PRO A 61 -46.76 -12.35 11.11
C PRO A 61 -46.14 -13.56 10.42
N TYR A 62 -46.25 -14.71 11.08
CA TYR A 62 -45.95 -16.02 10.53
C TYR A 62 -46.65 -16.17 9.16
N SER A 63 -45.88 -16.09 8.09
CA SER A 63 -46.25 -16.61 6.78
C SER A 63 -44.97 -17.18 6.23
N GLY A 64 -44.90 -18.51 6.31
CA GLY A 64 -43.78 -19.26 5.78
C GLY A 64 -43.69 -18.99 4.29
N ASP A 65 -42.52 -18.56 3.87
CA ASP A 65 -41.99 -18.89 2.56
C ASP A 65 -40.46 -18.88 2.66
N GLN A 66 -39.89 -19.80 1.90
CA GLN A 66 -38.54 -20.31 1.98
C GLN A 66 -37.49 -19.20 1.81
N LEU A 67 -36.40 -19.31 2.57
CA LEU A 67 -35.16 -18.56 2.31
C LEU A 67 -34.59 -18.97 0.94
N PRO A 68 -34.46 -18.07 -0.05
CA PRO A 68 -33.61 -18.32 -1.19
C PRO A 68 -32.22 -17.80 -0.84
N PHE A 69 -31.32 -18.71 -0.47
CA PHE A 69 -29.89 -18.51 -0.70
C PHE A 69 -29.62 -18.62 -2.20
N ASP A 70 -30.07 -17.62 -2.97
CA ASP A 70 -29.71 -17.50 -4.38
C ASP A 70 -28.47 -16.63 -4.51
N ILE A 71 -27.37 -17.35 -4.70
CA ILE A 71 -26.23 -17.02 -5.56
C ILE A 71 -26.48 -15.72 -6.35
N ILE A 72 -25.73 -14.67 -6.01
CA ILE A 72 -25.68 -13.42 -6.77
C ILE A 72 -25.14 -13.74 -8.17
N SER A 73 -26.06 -14.07 -9.08
CA SER A 73 -25.82 -14.11 -10.50
C SER A 73 -25.59 -12.67 -10.95
N PHE A 74 -24.33 -12.33 -11.21
CA PHE A 74 -23.94 -11.12 -11.93
C PHE A 74 -24.45 -11.20 -13.37
N ALA A 75 -25.75 -11.02 -13.57
CA ALA A 75 -26.34 -10.92 -14.88
C ALA A 75 -27.54 -9.97 -14.82
N ARG A 76 -27.26 -8.71 -15.20
CA ARG A 76 -28.14 -7.72 -15.84
C ARG A 76 -27.86 -6.33 -15.26
N ALA A 77 -26.78 -5.73 -15.75
CA ALA A 77 -26.65 -4.28 -15.76
C ALA A 77 -27.24 -3.79 -17.08
N GLU A 78 -28.38 -3.12 -17.00
CA GLU A 78 -28.97 -2.40 -18.12
C GLU A 78 -28.03 -1.30 -18.62
N GLU A 79 -28.04 -1.16 -19.94
CA GLU A 79 -27.55 -0.10 -20.81
C GLU A 79 -27.04 1.18 -20.12
N SER A 80 -25.76 1.16 -19.77
CA SER A 80 -24.94 2.36 -19.73
C SER A 80 -23.87 2.16 -20.80
N SER A 81 -23.99 2.89 -21.92
CA SER A 81 -23.07 2.92 -23.05
C SER A 81 -21.72 3.55 -22.72
N GLY A 82 -21.08 3.09 -21.65
CA GLY A 82 -19.66 3.31 -21.40
C GLY A 82 -18.90 2.22 -22.13
N TYR A 83 -17.89 2.60 -22.92
CA TYR A 83 -16.93 1.70 -23.58
C TYR A 83 -16.49 0.58 -22.62
N PHE A 84 -17.16 -0.58 -22.70
CA PHE A 84 -16.88 -1.72 -21.85
C PHE A 84 -16.01 -2.69 -22.65
N VAL A 85 -14.78 -2.92 -22.18
CA VAL A 85 -13.70 -3.64 -22.88
C VAL A 85 -14.00 -5.14 -23.05
N GLU A 86 -15.16 -5.61 -22.59
CA GLU A 86 -15.59 -7.01 -22.67
C GLU A 86 -15.57 -7.58 -24.08
N SER A 87 -15.91 -6.78 -25.09
CA SER A 87 -15.83 -7.21 -26.49
C SER A 87 -14.39 -7.45 -26.94
N ASP A 88 -13.45 -6.61 -26.48
CA ASP A 88 -12.02 -6.74 -26.79
C ASP A 88 -11.38 -7.88 -26.00
N LEU A 89 -11.81 -8.10 -24.75
CA LEU A 89 -11.43 -9.27 -23.95
C LEU A 89 -11.94 -10.56 -24.59
N LYS A 90 -13.22 -10.64 -24.96
CA LYS A 90 -13.78 -11.81 -25.65
C LYS A 90 -13.09 -12.05 -26.99
N LYS A 91 -12.76 -10.99 -27.72
CA LYS A 91 -11.97 -11.09 -28.95
C LYS A 91 -10.55 -11.60 -28.67
N SER A 92 -9.88 -11.17 -27.61
CA SER A 92 -8.55 -11.69 -27.25
C SER A 92 -8.61 -13.17 -26.86
N PHE A 93 -9.58 -13.57 -26.03
CA PHE A 93 -9.78 -14.97 -25.64
C PHE A 93 -10.08 -15.88 -26.83
N ASN A 94 -10.85 -15.40 -27.81
CA ASN A 94 -11.19 -16.16 -29.01
C ASN A 94 -10.08 -16.18 -30.07
N THR A 95 -9.21 -15.16 -30.10
CA THR A 95 -8.05 -15.08 -31.02
C THR A 95 -6.86 -15.88 -30.48
N SER A 96 -6.76 -16.06 -29.16
CA SER A 96 -5.80 -16.97 -28.51
C SER A 96 -6.26 -18.42 -28.64
N GLY A 97 -6.45 -18.91 -29.88
CA GLY A 97 -6.69 -20.32 -30.11
C GLY A 97 -5.49 -21.14 -29.67
N TYR A 98 -5.58 -21.80 -28.50
CA TYR A 98 -4.69 -22.87 -28.01
C TYR A 98 -3.17 -22.71 -28.30
N ALA A 99 -2.67 -21.48 -28.44
CA ALA A 99 -1.25 -21.23 -28.55
C ALA A 99 -0.67 -21.49 -27.16
N ASN A 100 0.39 -22.30 -27.10
CA ASN A 100 1.26 -22.45 -25.94
C ASN A 100 1.85 -21.08 -25.55
N MET A 101 1.05 -20.20 -24.94
CA MET A 101 1.50 -18.89 -24.50
C MET A 101 2.35 -19.10 -23.25
N LYS A 102 3.65 -18.85 -23.41
CA LYS A 102 4.63 -18.87 -22.33
C LYS A 102 4.11 -18.02 -21.16
N ALA A 103 4.18 -18.56 -19.95
CA ALA A 103 3.76 -17.86 -18.74
C ALA A 103 4.39 -16.45 -18.67
N PRO A 104 3.60 -15.42 -18.34
CA PRO A 104 4.06 -14.05 -18.36
C PRO A 104 5.23 -13.80 -17.43
N ARG A 105 5.93 -12.70 -17.69
CA ARG A 105 6.95 -12.16 -16.81
C ARG A 105 6.50 -10.80 -16.34
N LEU A 106 6.46 -10.64 -15.02
CA LEU A 106 5.97 -9.42 -14.40
C LEU A 106 7.15 -8.64 -13.82
N ALA A 107 7.07 -7.33 -13.91
CA ALA A 107 8.04 -6.41 -13.32
C ALA A 107 7.36 -5.61 -12.21
N TYR A 108 7.87 -5.69 -10.99
CA TYR A 108 7.29 -5.04 -9.82
C TYR A 108 8.17 -3.89 -9.35
N LEU A 109 7.55 -2.74 -9.10
CA LEU A 109 8.06 -1.73 -8.20
C LEU A 109 7.39 -1.92 -6.83
N ILE A 110 8.18 -2.04 -5.77
CA ILE A 110 7.69 -1.99 -4.39
C ILE A 110 8.29 -0.74 -3.74
N SER A 111 7.44 0.23 -3.42
CA SER A 111 7.84 1.50 -2.82
C SER A 111 7.48 1.57 -1.33
N GLY A 112 8.36 2.14 -0.52
CA GLY A 112 8.13 2.38 0.90
C GLY A 112 8.75 3.68 1.39
N THR A 113 8.41 4.07 2.61
CA THR A 113 9.01 5.21 3.30
C THR A 113 9.58 4.78 4.66
N LYS A 114 9.96 5.74 5.50
CA LYS A 114 10.54 5.51 6.82
C LYS A 114 9.74 4.46 7.63
N GLY A 115 10.42 3.40 8.04
CA GLY A 115 9.86 2.31 8.84
C GLY A 115 9.20 1.18 8.04
N ASP A 116 9.20 1.25 6.71
CA ASP A 116 8.54 0.25 5.86
C ASP A 116 9.46 -0.88 5.39
N SER A 117 10.77 -0.86 5.68
CA SER A 117 11.73 -1.85 5.17
C SER A 117 11.29 -3.31 5.34
N HIS A 118 10.83 -3.68 6.54
CA HIS A 118 10.32 -5.03 6.82
C HIS A 118 9.01 -5.34 6.11
N ARG A 119 8.11 -4.35 5.96
CA ARG A 119 6.84 -4.52 5.25
C ARG A 119 7.08 -4.72 3.76
N MET A 120 8.01 -3.96 3.18
CA MET A 120 8.45 -4.15 1.79
C MET A 120 8.99 -5.56 1.57
N MET A 121 9.84 -6.05 2.48
CA MET A 121 10.37 -7.42 2.39
C MET A 121 9.27 -8.47 2.50
N ARG A 122 8.31 -8.28 3.40
CA ARG A 122 7.13 -9.15 3.52
C ARG A 122 6.31 -9.16 2.22
N THR A 123 6.06 -8.01 1.62
CA THR A 123 5.32 -7.91 0.34
C THR A 123 6.10 -8.57 -0.78
N LEU A 124 7.42 -8.32 -0.89
CA LEU A 124 8.29 -8.96 -1.88
C LEU A 124 8.21 -10.49 -1.78
N GLN A 125 8.34 -11.05 -0.58
CA GLN A 125 8.26 -12.49 -0.35
C GLN A 125 6.90 -13.07 -0.77
N ALA A 126 5.81 -12.33 -0.58
CA ALA A 126 4.47 -12.77 -0.93
C ALA A 126 4.22 -12.79 -2.44
N VAL A 127 4.86 -11.90 -3.21
CA VAL A 127 4.72 -11.83 -4.68
C VAL A 127 5.87 -12.49 -5.44
N TYR A 128 6.86 -13.04 -4.73
CA TYR A 128 8.10 -13.51 -5.33
C TYR A 128 7.88 -14.69 -6.27
N HIS A 129 8.57 -14.66 -7.41
CA HIS A 129 8.63 -15.72 -8.39
C HIS A 129 9.89 -15.53 -9.24
N PRO A 130 10.67 -16.60 -9.53
CA PRO A 130 11.99 -16.47 -10.16
C PRO A 130 11.97 -15.90 -11.59
N ARG A 131 10.83 -15.96 -12.28
CA ARG A 131 10.67 -15.43 -13.65
C ARG A 131 10.49 -13.91 -13.71
N ASN A 132 10.04 -13.31 -12.62
CA ASN A 132 9.68 -11.91 -12.53
C ASN A 132 10.90 -11.06 -12.14
N GLN A 133 10.76 -9.75 -12.24
CA GLN A 133 11.77 -8.78 -11.82
C GLN A 133 11.22 -7.84 -10.77
N TYR A 134 12.07 -7.44 -9.82
CA TYR A 134 11.66 -6.61 -8.68
C TYR A 134 12.62 -5.46 -8.48
N VAL A 135 12.06 -4.26 -8.33
CA VAL A 135 12.77 -3.06 -7.90
C VAL A 135 12.15 -2.58 -6.60
N LEU A 136 12.97 -2.47 -5.56
CA LEU A 136 12.60 -1.91 -4.27
C LEU A 136 13.07 -0.47 -4.19
N HIS A 137 12.16 0.44 -3.85
CA HIS A 137 12.45 1.84 -3.59
C HIS A 137 12.08 2.20 -2.15
N LEU A 138 13.08 2.60 -1.37
CA LEU A 138 12.86 3.18 -0.04
C LEU A 138 13.29 4.66 -0.10
N ASP A 139 12.35 5.55 0.19
CA ASP A 139 12.53 7.00 -0.02
C ASP A 139 13.56 7.63 0.93
N LEU A 140 13.93 8.89 0.66
CA LEU A 140 14.90 9.62 1.46
C LEU A 140 14.40 10.06 2.85
N GLU A 141 13.12 9.84 3.18
CA GLU A 141 12.66 10.03 4.57
C GLU A 141 13.20 8.91 5.48
N ALA A 142 13.41 7.72 4.91
CA ALA A 142 14.05 6.63 5.63
C ALA A 142 15.54 6.95 5.90
N PRO A 143 16.01 6.76 7.15
CA PRO A 143 17.40 7.01 7.49
C PRO A 143 18.35 6.12 6.67
N PRO A 144 19.59 6.57 6.38
CA PRO A 144 20.56 5.79 5.61
C PRO A 144 20.78 4.37 6.16
N ARG A 145 20.70 4.21 7.48
CA ARG A 145 20.79 2.91 8.15
C ARG A 145 19.69 1.94 7.70
N GLU A 146 18.44 2.38 7.65
CA GLU A 146 17.31 1.53 7.24
C GLU A 146 17.43 1.12 5.76
N ARG A 147 17.87 2.05 4.90
CA ARG A 147 18.12 1.77 3.47
C ARG A 147 19.25 0.76 3.26
N LEU A 148 20.30 0.86 4.08
CA LEU A 148 21.39 -0.11 4.07
C LEU A 148 20.93 -1.47 4.59
N GLU A 149 20.12 -1.50 5.66
CA GLU A 149 19.52 -2.72 6.21
C GLU A 149 18.66 -3.44 5.17
N LEU A 150 17.77 -2.73 4.47
CA LEU A 150 16.98 -3.30 3.36
C LEU A 150 17.88 -3.90 2.26
N SER A 151 18.92 -3.16 1.87
CA SER A 151 19.88 -3.63 0.86
C SER A 151 20.62 -4.88 1.32
N ASN A 152 20.97 -4.97 2.60
CA ASN A 152 21.62 -6.14 3.18
C ASN A 152 20.67 -7.33 3.28
N MET A 153 19.41 -7.11 3.67
CA MET A 153 18.39 -8.17 3.70
C MET A 153 18.23 -8.84 2.33
N VAL A 154 18.16 -8.06 1.25
CA VAL A 154 18.07 -8.60 -0.11
C VAL A 154 19.33 -9.36 -0.51
N LYS A 155 20.52 -8.85 -0.18
CA LYS A 155 21.81 -9.49 -0.55
C LYS A 155 22.10 -10.79 0.22
N ILE A 156 21.62 -10.90 1.45
CA ILE A 156 21.85 -12.05 2.32
C ILE A 156 20.88 -13.19 2.00
N ASP A 157 19.69 -12.89 1.46
CA ASP A 157 18.72 -13.92 1.09
C ASP A 157 19.31 -14.84 0.00
N PRO A 158 19.41 -16.16 0.25
CA PRO A 158 20.02 -17.09 -0.69
C PRO A 158 19.25 -17.16 -2.02
N THR A 159 17.93 -17.04 -1.98
CA THR A 159 17.06 -17.13 -3.16
C THR A 159 17.29 -15.93 -4.08
N PHE A 160 17.29 -14.72 -3.50
CA PHE A 160 17.49 -13.50 -4.30
C PHE A 160 18.91 -13.38 -4.82
N ARG A 161 19.88 -13.92 -4.08
CA ARG A 161 21.27 -13.98 -4.51
C ARG A 161 21.50 -14.98 -5.64
N GLU A 162 20.81 -16.11 -5.66
CA GLU A 162 20.93 -17.12 -6.71
C GLU A 162 20.25 -16.69 -8.01
N VAL A 163 19.05 -16.11 -7.91
CA VAL A 163 18.24 -15.75 -9.09
C VAL A 163 18.58 -14.34 -9.62
N GLU A 164 19.12 -13.46 -8.78
CA GLU A 164 19.56 -12.09 -9.12
C GLU A 164 18.48 -11.20 -9.76
N ASN A 165 17.20 -11.45 -9.42
CA ASN A 165 16.05 -10.75 -10.00
C ASN A 165 15.45 -9.66 -9.09
N VAL A 166 16.08 -9.36 -7.95
CA VAL A 166 15.65 -8.32 -7.00
C VAL A 166 16.72 -7.24 -6.89
N ARG A 167 16.34 -5.97 -7.06
CA ARG A 167 17.25 -4.82 -6.94
C ARG A 167 16.70 -3.79 -5.98
N VAL A 168 17.57 -3.21 -5.16
CA VAL A 168 17.25 -2.02 -4.37
C VAL A 168 17.79 -0.79 -5.10
N MET A 169 16.95 0.22 -5.31
CA MET A 169 17.36 1.46 -5.97
C MET A 169 18.47 2.16 -5.19
N ALA A 170 19.64 2.32 -5.80
CA ALA A 170 20.79 2.98 -5.18
C ALA A 170 20.53 4.47 -4.93
N GLN A 171 19.91 5.15 -5.89
CA GLN A 171 19.51 6.54 -5.77
C GLN A 171 18.06 6.62 -5.30
N SER A 172 17.89 6.75 -3.98
CA SER A 172 16.59 7.05 -3.38
C SER A 172 16.18 8.49 -3.71
N ASN A 173 14.98 8.67 -4.23
CA ASN A 173 14.33 9.98 -4.30
C ASN A 173 13.56 10.30 -3.02
N LEU A 174 13.34 11.58 -2.78
CA LEU A 174 12.34 12.03 -1.82
C LEU A 174 10.96 12.03 -2.49
N VAL A 175 10.00 11.34 -1.88
CA VAL A 175 8.66 11.21 -2.47
C VAL A 175 7.68 12.07 -1.67
N THR A 176 7.16 13.11 -2.32
CA THR A 176 6.13 13.98 -1.76
C THR A 176 4.74 13.44 -2.13
N TYR A 177 3.86 13.31 -1.15
CA TYR A 177 2.49 12.90 -1.40
C TYR A 177 1.76 13.90 -2.30
N LYS A 178 1.07 13.41 -3.34
CA LYS A 178 0.43 14.20 -4.42
C LYS A 178 1.40 15.03 -5.28
N GLY A 179 2.71 14.91 -5.05
CA GLY A 179 3.73 15.60 -5.81
C GLY A 179 4.18 14.84 -7.07
N PRO A 180 4.74 15.55 -8.07
CA PRO A 180 5.34 14.94 -9.27
C PRO A 180 6.48 13.96 -8.95
N THR A 181 7.15 14.11 -7.80
CA THR A 181 8.21 13.19 -7.34
C THR A 181 7.76 11.74 -7.25
N MET A 182 6.48 11.48 -6.95
CA MET A 182 5.91 10.13 -6.93
C MET A 182 5.98 9.46 -8.30
N ILE A 183 5.56 10.15 -9.36
CA ILE A 183 5.63 9.64 -10.74
C ILE A 183 7.08 9.57 -11.21
N ALA A 184 7.92 10.56 -10.87
CA ALA A 184 9.34 10.55 -11.21
C ALA A 184 10.04 9.30 -10.65
N CYS A 185 9.69 8.89 -9.43
CA CYS A 185 10.19 7.66 -8.83
C CYS A 185 9.75 6.41 -9.61
N THR A 186 8.47 6.32 -9.98
CA THR A 186 7.96 5.20 -10.80
C THR A 186 8.67 5.13 -12.15
N LEU A 187 8.86 6.27 -12.82
CA LEU A 187 9.56 6.33 -14.11
C LEU A 187 11.03 5.91 -13.98
N GLN A 188 11.70 6.29 -12.90
CA GLN A 188 13.07 5.85 -12.64
C GLN A 188 13.15 4.34 -12.41
N ALA A 189 12.20 3.75 -11.68
CA ALA A 189 12.14 2.30 -11.48
C ALA A 189 11.91 1.56 -12.80
N ILE A 190 11.01 2.05 -13.65
CA ILE A 190 10.77 1.51 -15.00
C ILE A 190 12.04 1.61 -15.85
N ALA A 191 12.76 2.74 -15.81
CA ALA A 191 14.01 2.90 -16.53
C ALA A 191 15.09 1.90 -16.07
N ILE A 192 15.14 1.59 -14.76
CA ILE A 192 16.02 0.54 -14.23
C ILE A 192 15.58 -0.82 -14.78
N LEU A 193 14.30 -1.19 -14.67
CA LEU A 193 13.77 -2.47 -15.15
C LEU A 193 14.06 -2.68 -16.65
N LEU A 194 13.80 -1.67 -17.49
CA LEU A 194 14.07 -1.71 -18.93
C LEU A 194 15.56 -1.86 -19.26
N LYS A 195 16.44 -1.27 -18.43
CA LYS A 195 17.89 -1.42 -18.60
C LYS A 195 18.35 -2.85 -18.29
N GLU A 196 17.70 -3.53 -17.35
CA GLU A 196 18.08 -4.88 -16.92
C GLU A 196 17.47 -5.99 -17.78
N SER A 197 16.23 -5.82 -18.23
CA SER A 197 15.60 -6.75 -19.16
C SER A 197 14.47 -6.08 -19.92
N LEU A 198 14.31 -6.48 -21.18
CA LEU A 198 13.18 -6.12 -22.03
C LEU A 198 12.16 -7.26 -22.13
N GLU A 199 12.35 -8.33 -21.37
CA GLU A 199 11.59 -9.57 -21.52
C GLU A 199 10.44 -9.72 -20.51
N TRP A 200 10.05 -8.63 -19.83
CA TRP A 200 8.85 -8.59 -18.99
C TRP A 200 7.67 -8.04 -19.79
N ASP A 201 6.48 -8.60 -19.53
CA ASP A 201 5.26 -8.31 -20.27
C ASP A 201 4.45 -7.16 -19.63
N TRP A 202 4.43 -7.10 -18.29
CA TRP A 202 3.64 -6.11 -17.55
C TRP A 202 4.38 -5.53 -16.35
N PHE A 203 4.14 -4.24 -16.11
CA PHE A 203 4.63 -3.52 -14.95
C PHE A 203 3.55 -3.37 -13.88
N LEU A 204 3.90 -3.61 -12.62
CA LEU A 204 3.04 -3.46 -11.46
C LEU A 204 3.70 -2.54 -10.43
N ASN A 205 2.91 -1.60 -9.92
CA ASN A 205 3.32 -0.68 -8.85
C ASN A 205 2.64 -1.08 -7.54
N LEU A 206 3.44 -1.40 -6.53
CA LEU A 206 3.01 -1.74 -5.18
C LEU A 206 3.66 -0.79 -4.18
N SER A 207 2.96 -0.52 -3.10
CA SER A 207 3.48 0.10 -1.89
C SER A 207 3.73 -0.94 -0.80
N ALA A 208 4.47 -0.56 0.24
CA ALA A 208 4.68 -1.38 1.44
C ALA A 208 3.38 -1.69 2.21
N SER A 209 2.27 -1.02 1.89
CA SER A 209 0.96 -1.28 2.50
C SER A 209 0.11 -2.25 1.68
N ASP A 210 0.52 -2.57 0.45
CA ASP A 210 -0.22 -3.49 -0.43
C ASP A 210 0.15 -4.95 -0.12
N TYR A 211 -0.81 -5.85 -0.34
CA TYR A 211 -0.63 -7.28 -0.15
C TYR A 211 -1.45 -8.08 -1.18
N PRO A 212 -0.89 -9.14 -1.80
CA PRO A 212 -1.61 -9.92 -2.79
C PRO A 212 -2.79 -10.68 -2.16
N LEU A 213 -3.92 -10.72 -2.87
CA LEU A 213 -5.11 -11.51 -2.51
C LEU A 213 -5.19 -12.84 -3.29
N VAL A 214 -4.33 -13.01 -4.29
CA VAL A 214 -4.21 -14.20 -5.13
C VAL A 214 -2.77 -14.68 -5.09
N THR A 215 -2.56 -15.98 -5.29
CA THR A 215 -1.19 -16.50 -5.38
C THR A 215 -0.52 -16.03 -6.66
N GLN A 216 0.81 -16.05 -6.67
CA GLN A 216 1.57 -15.64 -7.84
C GLN A 216 1.35 -16.59 -9.03
N ASP A 217 1.16 -17.88 -8.77
CA ASP A 217 0.87 -18.89 -9.80
C ASP A 217 -0.51 -18.68 -10.42
N ASP A 218 -1.53 -18.41 -9.61
CA ASP A 218 -2.88 -18.11 -10.09
C ASP A 218 -2.89 -16.83 -10.94
N LEU A 219 -2.15 -15.80 -10.50
CA LEU A 219 -1.99 -14.57 -11.26
C LEU A 219 -1.34 -14.85 -12.62
N LEU A 220 -0.25 -15.60 -12.67
CA LEU A 220 0.43 -15.95 -13.92
C LEU A 220 -0.45 -16.80 -14.84
N HIS A 221 -1.27 -17.70 -14.29
CA HIS A 221 -2.21 -18.53 -15.03
C HIS A 221 -3.36 -17.71 -15.63
N VAL A 222 -3.95 -16.78 -14.88
CA VAL A 222 -5.00 -15.90 -15.43
C VAL A 222 -4.41 -15.02 -16.53
N PHE A 223 -3.23 -14.45 -16.29
CA PHE A 223 -2.58 -13.56 -17.23
C PHE A 223 -2.02 -14.29 -18.46
N SER A 224 -1.77 -15.60 -18.43
CA SER A 224 -1.38 -16.35 -19.64
C SER A 224 -2.47 -16.35 -20.71
N ASN A 225 -3.73 -16.17 -20.32
CA ASN A 225 -4.87 -16.15 -21.24
C ASN A 225 -5.24 -14.74 -21.72
N LEU A 226 -4.51 -13.72 -21.27
CA LEU A 226 -4.74 -12.32 -21.64
C LEU A 226 -3.74 -11.87 -22.69
N SER A 227 -4.20 -11.07 -23.67
CA SER A 227 -3.30 -10.45 -24.64
C SER A 227 -2.31 -9.52 -23.94
N ARG A 228 -1.03 -9.59 -24.33
CA ARG A 228 0.05 -8.73 -23.81
C ARG A 228 -0.13 -7.26 -24.16
N ASP A 229 -0.97 -6.95 -25.15
CA ASP A 229 -1.21 -5.57 -25.60
C ASP A 229 -2.19 -4.80 -24.69
N LEU A 230 -2.70 -5.44 -23.64
CA LEU A 230 -3.66 -4.85 -22.71
C LEU A 230 -2.97 -4.13 -21.55
N ASN A 231 -3.53 -2.97 -21.17
CA ASN A 231 -3.18 -2.23 -19.96
C ASN A 231 -4.41 -2.18 -19.05
N PHE A 232 -4.22 -2.38 -17.74
CA PHE A 232 -5.31 -2.35 -16.76
C PHE A 232 -5.12 -1.13 -15.87
N ILE A 233 -5.85 -0.06 -16.18
CA ILE A 233 -5.77 1.21 -15.47
C ILE A 233 -7.19 1.64 -15.13
N ALA A 234 -7.49 1.80 -13.84
CA ALA A 234 -8.76 2.33 -13.38
C ALA A 234 -8.80 3.85 -13.62
N HIS A 235 -9.65 4.30 -14.56
CA HIS A 235 -9.77 5.72 -14.89
C HIS A 235 -11.24 6.17 -15.04
N THR A 236 -11.45 7.46 -14.81
CA THR A 236 -12.71 8.16 -15.04
C THR A 236 -12.41 9.50 -15.70
N GLN A 237 -13.27 9.97 -16.60
CA GLN A 237 -13.07 11.27 -17.23
C GLN A 237 -13.13 12.37 -16.18
N ILE A 238 -12.17 13.30 -16.20
CA ILE A 238 -12.21 14.42 -15.25
C ILE A 238 -13.31 15.41 -15.67
N ALA A 239 -14.18 15.76 -14.73
CA ALA A 239 -15.29 16.68 -14.98
C ALA A 239 -15.56 17.56 -13.75
N GLY A 240 -16.26 18.68 -13.97
CA GLY A 240 -16.73 19.58 -12.93
C GLY A 240 -15.60 20.21 -12.09
N TRP A 241 -15.81 20.28 -10.78
CA TRP A 241 -14.90 20.94 -9.83
C TRP A 241 -13.48 20.35 -9.82
N LYS A 242 -13.30 19.08 -10.23
CA LYS A 242 -11.98 18.43 -10.27
C LYS A 242 -11.05 19.10 -11.29
N LEU A 243 -11.59 19.62 -12.40
CA LEU A 243 -10.80 20.37 -13.39
C LEU A 243 -10.18 21.63 -12.79
N SER A 244 -10.99 22.43 -12.07
CA SER A 244 -10.52 23.65 -11.42
C SER A 244 -9.55 23.38 -10.28
N SER A 245 -9.74 22.29 -9.53
CA SER A 245 -8.95 22.01 -8.33
C SER A 245 -7.72 21.16 -8.58
N ARG A 246 -7.62 20.41 -9.69
CA ARG A 246 -6.51 19.50 -9.97
C ARG A 246 -5.77 19.76 -11.28
N ALA A 247 -6.46 20.20 -12.33
CA ALA A 247 -5.83 20.37 -13.65
C ALA A 247 -5.29 21.79 -13.87
N LYS A 248 -6.03 22.81 -13.41
CA LYS A 248 -5.67 24.23 -13.59
C LYS A 248 -4.59 24.77 -12.64
N PRO A 249 -4.45 24.33 -11.38
CA PRO A 249 -3.43 24.92 -10.51
C PRO A 249 -2.00 24.55 -10.94
N ILE A 250 -1.06 25.43 -10.61
CA ILE A 250 0.38 25.15 -10.72
C ILE A 250 0.90 24.83 -9.31
N ILE A 251 1.57 23.69 -9.16
CA ILE A 251 2.10 23.20 -7.88
C ILE A 251 3.63 23.26 -7.89
N VAL A 252 4.20 23.50 -6.72
CA VAL A 252 5.64 23.40 -6.47
C VAL A 252 5.87 22.24 -5.52
N ASP A 253 6.75 21.31 -5.90
CA ASP A 253 7.14 20.17 -5.08
C ASP A 253 8.45 20.48 -4.33
N PRO A 254 8.40 20.68 -3.01
CA PRO A 254 9.59 20.96 -2.21
C PRO A 254 10.59 19.80 -2.23
N GLY A 255 10.13 18.57 -2.47
CA GLY A 255 11.00 17.40 -2.61
C GLY A 255 11.90 17.44 -3.84
N LEU A 256 11.49 18.16 -4.89
CA LEU A 256 12.26 18.31 -6.13
C LEU A 256 13.33 19.40 -6.04
N TYR A 257 12.99 20.55 -5.45
CA TYR A 257 13.86 21.74 -5.46
C TYR A 257 14.63 21.97 -4.14
N LEU A 258 14.03 21.65 -3.00
CA LEU A 258 14.63 21.91 -1.67
C LEU A 258 15.18 20.65 -0.99
N SER A 259 15.01 19.48 -1.60
CA SER A 259 15.37 18.18 -0.99
C SER A 259 14.78 18.01 0.42
N LYS A 260 13.61 18.62 0.67
CA LYS A 260 12.93 18.62 1.96
C LYS A 260 11.52 18.04 1.80
N LYS A 261 11.17 17.09 2.68
CA LYS A 261 9.84 16.49 2.65
C LYS A 261 8.86 17.42 3.34
N SER A 262 7.93 17.95 2.58
CA SER A 262 6.80 18.75 3.05
C SER A 262 5.68 18.67 2.04
N ASP A 263 4.47 19.08 2.43
CA ASP A 263 3.34 19.12 1.52
C ASP A 263 3.62 20.01 0.29
N ILE A 264 2.95 19.67 -0.82
CA ILE A 264 3.01 20.48 -2.05
C ILE A 264 2.52 21.90 -1.80
N ALA A 265 3.23 22.87 -2.35
CA ALA A 265 2.84 24.27 -2.29
C ALA A 265 1.99 24.63 -3.52
N TRP A 266 0.82 25.21 -3.29
CA TRP A 266 -0.05 25.69 -4.35
C TRP A 266 0.30 27.14 -4.68
N THR A 267 0.47 27.44 -5.95
CA THR A 267 0.64 28.82 -6.40
C THR A 267 -0.72 29.50 -6.60
N THR A 268 -0.74 30.83 -6.57
CA THR A 268 -1.93 31.63 -6.88
C THR A 268 -2.28 31.60 -8.37
N GLN A 269 -1.28 31.34 -9.22
CA GLN A 269 -1.42 31.29 -10.67
C GLN A 269 -2.05 29.98 -11.15
N ARG A 270 -2.77 30.05 -12.27
CA ARG A 270 -3.44 28.90 -12.89
C ARG A 270 -3.10 28.84 -14.38
N ARG A 271 -3.00 27.61 -14.90
CA ARG A 271 -2.77 27.33 -16.32
C ARG A 271 -4.08 26.99 -17.06
N SER A 272 -4.06 27.17 -18.37
CA SER A 272 -5.11 26.66 -19.26
C SER A 272 -5.09 25.13 -19.32
N LEU A 273 -6.22 24.55 -19.73
CA LEU A 273 -6.30 23.10 -19.96
C LEU A 273 -5.64 22.76 -21.30
N PRO A 274 -4.99 21.59 -21.41
CA PRO A 274 -4.46 21.11 -22.69
C PRO A 274 -5.60 20.89 -23.69
N THR A 275 -5.36 21.23 -24.96
CA THR A 275 -6.33 21.06 -26.06
C THR A 275 -6.05 19.81 -26.89
N SER A 276 -4.81 19.32 -26.91
CA SER A 276 -4.41 18.17 -27.74
C SER A 276 -4.88 16.81 -27.22
N PHE A 277 -5.30 16.72 -25.95
CA PHE A 277 -5.71 15.46 -25.34
C PHE A 277 -6.74 15.66 -24.22
N LYS A 278 -7.49 14.59 -23.93
CA LYS A 278 -8.47 14.56 -22.83
C LYS A 278 -7.79 14.17 -21.53
N LEU A 279 -8.28 14.74 -20.43
CA LEU A 279 -7.79 14.43 -19.09
C LEU A 279 -8.68 13.37 -18.42
N TYR A 280 -8.02 12.41 -17.80
CA TYR A 280 -8.65 11.39 -16.97
C TYR A 280 -8.08 11.45 -15.56
N THR A 281 -8.86 10.99 -14.58
CA THR A 281 -8.44 10.81 -13.20
C THR A 281 -8.63 9.35 -12.81
N GLY A 282 -7.66 8.79 -12.12
CA GLY A 282 -7.67 7.40 -11.69
C GLY A 282 -7.09 7.23 -10.29
N PHE A 283 -6.95 5.98 -9.90
CA PHE A 283 -6.30 5.59 -8.66
C PHE A 283 -4.87 5.15 -8.94
N TYR A 284 -3.95 5.53 -8.05
CA TYR A 284 -2.52 5.23 -8.19
C TYR A 284 -2.19 3.75 -7.97
N SER A 285 -3.00 3.03 -7.17
CA SER A 285 -2.76 1.63 -6.77
C SER A 285 -3.17 0.60 -7.84
N TYR A 286 -3.92 0.98 -8.88
CA TYR A 286 -4.37 0.06 -9.94
C TYR A 286 -3.57 0.21 -11.24
N SER A 287 -2.30 0.62 -11.18
CA SER A 287 -1.47 0.65 -12.40
C SER A 287 -0.96 -0.75 -12.69
N LEU A 288 -1.75 -1.52 -13.44
CA LEU A 288 -1.22 -2.61 -14.25
C LEU A 288 -0.85 -2.04 -15.63
N SER A 289 0.45 -1.88 -15.80
CA SER A 289 1.21 -1.50 -16.99
C SER A 289 1.12 -0.04 -17.46
N LEU A 290 2.29 0.59 -17.43
CA LEU A 290 2.74 1.53 -18.45
C LEU A 290 3.47 0.68 -19.49
N ILE A 291 2.83 0.36 -20.62
CA ILE A 291 3.56 -0.16 -21.78
C ILE A 291 4.17 1.06 -22.50
N LEU A 292 5.49 1.19 -22.42
CA LEU A 292 6.28 1.79 -23.51
C LEU A 292 6.42 0.67 -24.53
N SER A 293 5.58 0.64 -25.57
CA SER A 293 5.79 -0.33 -26.65
C SER A 293 7.04 0.10 -27.41
N THR A 294 8.02 -0.79 -27.52
CA THR A 294 8.97 -0.79 -28.65
C THR A 294 8.43 -1.70 -29.73
#